data_AF-A0A1S8M977-F1
#
_entry.id   AF-A0A1S8M977-F1
#
_cell.length_a   1.000
_cell.length_b   1.000
_cell.length_c   1.000
_cell.angle_alpha   90.00
_cell.angle_beta   90.00
_cell.angle_gamma   90.00
#
_symmetry.space_group_name_H-M   'P 1'
#
loop_
_entity.id
_entity.type
_entity.pdbx_description
1 polymer ?
#
loop_
_entity_poly.entity_id
_entity_poly.type
_entity_poly.pdbx_seq_one_letter_code
_entity_poly.pdbx_strand_id
1 'polypeptide(L)'
;MKKYLIGTFVAFILLVILGFASGELQAIYNRTVGVDISSSETDKFHASKGYVDGVIQDLSKYKLELSQTTDKAARQAIISHINESFADFNENQIKNKDLRKFLIDCRNGNIK
;
A
#
# COMPACT_ATOMS: atom_id res chain seq x y z
N MET A 1 -40.44 43.85 10.48
CA MET A 1 -40.05 42.42 10.57
C MET A 1 -39.48 41.87 9.25
N LYS A 2 -40.13 42.07 8.09
CA LYS A 2 -39.66 41.53 6.79
C LYS A 2 -38.23 41.93 6.36
N LYS A 3 -37.76 43.15 6.71
CA LYS A 3 -36.40 43.63 6.35
C LYS A 3 -35.27 42.89 7.08
N TYR A 4 -35.49 42.46 8.33
CA TYR A 4 -34.50 41.70 9.10
C TYR A 4 -34.39 40.25 8.65
N LEU A 5 -35.48 39.70 8.12
CA LEU A 5 -35.57 38.32 7.62
C LEU A 5 -34.83 38.16 6.27
N ILE A 6 -34.81 39.22 5.45
CA ILE A 6 -34.01 39.27 4.22
C ILE A 6 -32.51 39.41 4.55
N GLY A 7 -32.15 40.22 5.55
CA GLY A 7 -30.77 40.39 5.98
C GLY A 7 -30.14 39.11 6.54
N THR A 8 -30.86 38.35 7.36
CA THR A 8 -30.37 37.06 7.88
C THR A 8 -30.26 35.99 6.79
N PHE A 9 -31.15 35.99 5.80
CA PHE A 9 -31.08 35.04 4.68
C PHE A 9 -29.85 35.29 3.79
N VAL A 10 -29.51 36.55 3.52
CA VAL A 10 -28.30 36.91 2.75
C VAL A 10 -27.03 36.53 3.53
N ALA A 11 -27.00 36.80 4.84
CA ALA A 11 -25.87 36.41 5.70
C ALA A 11 -25.68 34.88 5.77
N PHE A 12 -26.77 34.12 5.81
CA PHE A 12 -26.73 32.66 5.81
C PHE A 12 -26.19 32.09 4.48
N ILE A 13 -26.63 32.63 3.33
CA ILE A 13 -26.10 32.22 2.01
C ILE A 13 -24.60 32.49 1.93
N LEU A 14 -24.13 33.63 2.45
CA LEU A 14 -22.71 33.99 2.43
C LEU A 14 -21.85 33.03 3.27
N LEU A 15 -22.36 32.61 4.44
CA LEU A 15 -21.71 31.61 5.30
C LEU A 15 -21.62 30.23 4.64
N VAL A 16 -22.69 29.82 3.94
CA VAL A 16 -22.73 28.53 3.23
C VAL A 16 -21.69 28.52 2.10
N ILE A 17 -21.59 29.60 1.30
CA ILE A 17 -20.60 29.70 0.22
C ILE A 17 -19.15 29.65 0.75
N LEU A 18 -18.87 30.32 1.87
CA LEU A 18 -17.54 30.28 2.51
C LEU A 18 -17.20 28.88 3.07
N GLY A 19 -18.20 28.15 3.58
CA GLY A 19 -18.01 26.77 4.03
C GLY A 19 -17.63 25.82 2.89
N PHE A 20 -18.26 25.94 1.73
CA PHE A 20 -17.94 25.10 0.56
C PHE A 20 -16.53 25.38 -0.01
N ALA A 21 -16.06 26.63 0.02
CA ALA A 21 -14.71 26.98 -0.45
C ALA A 21 -13.58 26.34 0.38
N SER A 22 -13.82 26.10 1.68
CA SER A 22 -12.81 25.46 2.55
C SER A 22 -12.59 23.97 2.25
N GLY A 23 -13.60 23.27 1.72
CA GLY A 23 -13.51 21.83 1.41
C GLY A 23 -12.62 21.53 0.20
N GLU A 24 -12.72 22.34 -0.86
CA GLU A 24 -11.93 22.14 -2.08
C GLU A 24 -10.45 22.49 -1.88
N LEU A 25 -10.15 23.52 -1.08
CA LEU A 25 -8.76 23.90 -0.77
C LEU A 25 -8.02 22.81 0.01
N GLN A 26 -8.69 22.12 0.93
CA GLN A 26 -8.09 21.04 1.71
C GLN A 26 -7.85 19.78 0.85
N ALA A 27 -8.76 19.48 -0.08
CA ALA A 27 -8.60 18.38 -1.03
C ALA A 27 -7.45 18.61 -2.02
N ILE A 28 -7.26 19.85 -2.48
CA ILE A 28 -6.15 20.21 -3.38
C ILE A 28 -4.81 20.18 -2.64
N TYR A 29 -4.75 20.69 -1.40
CA TYR A 29 -3.52 20.62 -0.59
C TYR A 29 -3.09 19.17 -0.29
N ASN A 30 -4.03 18.29 0.10
CA ASN A 30 -3.72 16.88 0.33
C ASN A 30 -3.26 16.17 -0.95
N ARG A 31 -3.83 16.53 -2.11
CA ARG A 31 -3.47 15.91 -3.39
C ARG A 31 -2.10 16.35 -3.91
N THR A 32 -1.70 17.60 -3.65
CA THR A 32 -0.43 18.14 -4.18
C THR A 32 0.74 18.00 -3.19
N VAL A 33 0.51 18.12 -1.89
CA VAL A 33 1.57 18.10 -0.87
C VAL A 33 1.73 16.72 -0.20
N GLY A 34 0.63 15.96 -0.06
CA GLY A 34 0.67 14.65 0.62
C GLY A 34 1.29 13.52 -0.21
N VAL A 35 1.31 13.65 -1.54
CA VAL A 35 1.78 12.58 -2.43
C VAL A 35 3.31 12.54 -2.54
N ASP A 36 3.98 13.70 -2.49
CA ASP A 36 5.43 13.78 -2.75
C ASP A 36 6.32 13.48 -1.52
N ILE A 37 5.81 13.63 -0.29
CA ILE A 37 6.61 13.33 0.91
C ILE A 37 6.58 11.83 1.26
N SER A 38 5.46 11.15 1.01
CA SER A 38 5.29 9.73 1.35
C SER A 38 6.17 8.78 0.51
N SER A 39 6.29 9.03 -0.80
CA SER A 39 7.03 8.13 -1.71
C SER A 39 8.52 8.05 -1.34
N SER A 40 9.16 9.19 -1.04
CA SER A 40 10.60 9.22 -0.79
C SER A 40 11.04 8.51 0.49
N GLU A 41 10.19 8.48 1.52
CA GLU A 41 10.49 7.78 2.77
C GLU A 41 10.12 6.30 2.69
N THR A 42 8.99 5.96 2.06
CA THR A 42 8.60 4.57 1.81
C THR A 42 9.61 3.85 0.93
N ASP A 43 10.13 4.49 -0.12
CA ASP A 43 11.16 3.91 -0.99
C ASP A 43 12.47 3.68 -0.22
N LYS A 44 12.86 4.63 0.64
CA LYS A 44 14.05 4.47 1.51
C LYS A 44 13.84 3.36 2.54
N PHE A 45 12.63 3.20 3.07
CA PHE A 45 12.29 2.12 3.99
C PHE A 45 12.30 0.76 3.29
N HIS A 46 11.72 0.63 2.09
CA HIS A 46 11.76 -0.59 1.28
C HIS A 46 13.17 -0.94 0.77
N ALA A 47 14.06 0.05 0.68
CA ALA A 47 15.49 -0.17 0.42
C ALA A 47 16.30 -0.47 1.69
N SER A 48 15.71 -0.33 2.89
CA SER A 48 16.43 -0.51 4.15
C SER A 48 16.80 -1.98 4.37
N LYS A 49 17.95 -2.20 5.00
CA LYS A 49 18.44 -3.54 5.33
C LYS A 49 17.43 -4.33 6.17
N GLY A 50 16.78 -3.68 7.15
CA GLY A 50 15.82 -4.33 8.03
C GLY A 50 14.58 -4.84 7.30
N TYR A 51 14.07 -4.05 6.35
CA TYR A 51 12.94 -4.49 5.51
C TYR A 51 13.31 -5.69 4.63
N VAL A 52 14.47 -5.63 3.96
CA VAL A 52 14.96 -6.74 3.13
C VAL A 52 15.20 -8.00 3.97
N ASP A 53 15.79 -7.87 5.16
CA ASP A 53 16.03 -8.98 6.09
C ASP A 53 14.69 -9.60 6.56
N GLY A 54 13.68 -8.78 6.85
CA GLY A 54 12.32 -9.24 7.18
C GLY A 54 11.66 -10.02 6.04
N VAL A 55 11.71 -9.48 4.82
CA VAL A 55 11.20 -10.18 3.63
C VAL A 55 11.90 -11.52 3.42
N ILE A 56 13.22 -11.59 3.60
CA ILE A 56 13.99 -12.84 3.49
C ILE A 56 13.53 -13.86 4.54
N GLN A 57 13.28 -13.41 5.77
CA GLN A 57 12.82 -14.29 6.85
C GLN A 57 11.43 -14.85 6.55
N ASP A 58 10.48 -13.99 6.16
CA ASP A 58 9.10 -14.40 5.86
C ASP A 58 9.05 -15.32 4.64
N LEU A 59 9.80 -14.99 3.58
CA LEU A 59 9.89 -15.83 2.39
C LEU A 59 10.48 -17.21 2.71
N SER A 60 11.48 -17.27 3.61
CA SER A 60 12.06 -18.54 4.07
C SER A 60 11.05 -19.38 4.84
N LYS A 61 10.24 -18.75 5.69
CA LYS A 61 9.16 -19.40 6.44
C LYS A 61 8.13 -19.99 5.48
N TYR A 62 7.65 -19.20 4.52
CA TYR A 62 6.68 -19.68 3.54
C TYR A 62 7.24 -20.79 2.64
N LYS A 63 8.53 -20.75 2.28
CA LYS A 63 9.17 -21.86 1.56
C LYS A 63 9.12 -23.15 2.36
N LEU A 64 9.41 -23.09 3.66
CA LEU A 64 9.34 -24.25 4.56
C LEU A 64 7.90 -24.76 4.68
N GLU A 65 6.95 -23.88 4.93
CA GLU A 65 5.52 -24.21 5.04
C GLU A 65 4.99 -24.87 3.77
N LEU A 66 5.32 -24.31 2.61
CA LEU A 66 5.00 -24.92 1.32
C LEU A 66 5.65 -26.30 1.17
N SER A 67 6.89 -26.50 1.60
CA SER A 67 7.56 -27.81 1.51
C SER A 67 6.92 -28.88 2.40
N GLN A 68 6.29 -28.48 3.50
CA GLN A 68 5.62 -29.37 4.46
C GLN A 68 4.15 -29.62 4.12
N THR A 69 3.55 -28.73 3.31
CA THR A 69 2.14 -28.82 2.93
C THR A 69 1.95 -29.76 1.74
N THR A 70 1.22 -30.85 1.96
CA THR A 70 0.87 -31.84 0.92
C THR A 70 -0.46 -31.53 0.22
N ASP A 71 -1.35 -30.81 0.90
CA ASP A 71 -2.65 -30.43 0.35
C ASP A 71 -2.52 -29.38 -0.77
N LYS A 72 -3.09 -29.70 -1.93
CA LYS A 72 -2.95 -28.86 -3.13
C LYS A 72 -3.63 -27.50 -2.99
N ALA A 73 -4.77 -27.43 -2.31
CA ALA A 73 -5.50 -26.18 -2.13
C ALA A 73 -4.75 -25.25 -1.15
N ALA A 74 -4.26 -25.79 -0.04
CA ALA A 74 -3.44 -25.06 0.92
C ALA A 74 -2.12 -24.58 0.29
N ARG A 75 -1.45 -25.42 -0.50
CA ARG A 75 -0.26 -25.01 -1.27
C ARG A 75 -0.55 -23.81 -2.18
N GLN A 76 -1.66 -23.86 -2.91
CA GLN A 76 -2.06 -22.77 -3.80
C GLN A 76 -2.36 -21.49 -3.02
N ALA A 77 -3.01 -21.58 -1.87
CA ALA A 77 -3.28 -20.44 -1.01
C ALA A 77 -1.98 -19.78 -0.50
N ILE A 78 -1.00 -20.58 -0.10
CA ILE A 78 0.33 -20.09 0.29
C ILE A 78 1.01 -19.37 -0.87
N ILE A 79 1.00 -19.95 -2.09
CA ILE A 79 1.59 -19.31 -3.28
C ILE A 79 0.91 -17.98 -3.60
N SER A 80 -0.43 -17.93 -3.56
CA SER A 80 -1.18 -16.70 -3.76
C SER A 80 -0.82 -15.64 -2.72
N HIS A 81 -0.73 -16.03 -1.45
CA HIS A 81 -0.34 -15.11 -0.38
C HIS A 81 1.09 -14.56 -0.54
N ILE A 82 2.04 -15.39 -0.98
CA ILE A 82 3.41 -14.95 -1.33
C ILE A 82 3.33 -13.92 -2.46
N ASN A 83 2.59 -14.20 -3.52
CA ASN A 83 2.51 -13.31 -4.67
C ASN A 83 1.89 -11.95 -4.33
N GLU A 84 0.88 -11.92 -3.47
CA GLU A 84 0.27 -10.68 -2.98
C GLU A 84 1.20 -9.92 -2.02
N SER A 85 1.73 -10.59 -1.00
CA SER A 85 2.54 -9.97 0.06
C SER A 85 3.87 -9.42 -0.44
N PHE A 86 4.40 -10.02 -1.51
CA PHE A 86 5.68 -9.61 -2.09
C PHE A 86 5.52 -9.04 -3.49
N ALA A 87 4.34 -8.57 -3.92
CA ALA A 87 4.13 -8.08 -5.28
C ALA A 87 5.12 -6.97 -5.68
N ASP A 88 5.35 -6.01 -4.78
CA ASP A 88 6.15 -4.81 -5.03
C ASP A 88 7.63 -4.94 -4.63
N PHE A 89 8.01 -6.09 -4.08
CA PHE A 89 9.37 -6.31 -3.60
C PHE A 89 10.34 -6.59 -4.75
N ASN A 90 11.52 -5.95 -4.77
CA ASN A 90 12.53 -6.21 -5.79
C ASN A 90 13.37 -7.45 -5.42
N GLU A 91 13.18 -8.55 -6.14
CA GLU A 91 13.87 -9.82 -5.92
C GLU A 91 15.40 -9.73 -6.03
N ASN A 92 15.93 -8.70 -6.72
CA ASN A 92 17.37 -8.47 -6.80
C ASN A 92 17.99 -8.04 -5.46
N GLN A 93 17.18 -7.58 -4.50
CA GLN A 93 17.62 -7.28 -3.14
C GLN A 93 17.93 -8.55 -2.33
N ILE A 94 17.43 -9.72 -2.75
CA ILE A 94 17.72 -11.01 -2.11
C ILE A 94 19.09 -11.51 -2.58
N LYS A 95 20.05 -11.56 -1.66
CA LYS A 95 21.41 -12.07 -1.93
C LYS A 95 21.43 -13.60 -2.11
N ASN A 96 20.55 -14.32 -1.43
CA ASN A 96 20.45 -15.76 -1.54
C ASN A 96 19.77 -16.14 -2.87
N LYS A 97 20.53 -16.75 -3.78
CA LYS A 97 20.06 -17.13 -5.12
C LYS A 97 18.90 -18.12 -5.11
N ASP A 98 18.87 -19.02 -4.14
CA ASP A 98 17.81 -20.04 -4.01
C ASP A 98 16.48 -19.41 -3.58
N LEU A 99 16.50 -18.53 -2.56
CA LEU A 99 15.31 -17.79 -2.13
C LEU A 99 14.81 -16.83 -3.21
N ARG A 100 15.74 -16.15 -3.90
CA ARG A 100 15.40 -15.30 -5.03
C ARG A 100 14.69 -16.11 -6.13
N LYS A 101 15.24 -17.28 -6.46
CA LYS A 101 14.63 -18.18 -7.44
C LYS A 101 13.25 -18.67 -6.99
N PHE A 102 13.09 -19.01 -5.71
CA PHE A 102 11.80 -19.39 -5.14
C PHE A 102 10.73 -18.29 -5.34
N LEU A 103 11.04 -17.03 -5.02
CA LEU A 103 10.11 -15.90 -5.22
C LEU A 103 9.76 -15.71 -6.70
N ILE A 104 10.75 -15.78 -7.59
CA ILE A 104 10.54 -15.70 -9.05
C ILE A 104 9.64 -16.86 -9.53
N ASP A 105 9.88 -18.07 -9.04
CA ASP A 105 9.11 -19.24 -9.44
C ASP A 105 7.66 -19.17 -8.91
N CYS A 106 7.42 -18.60 -7.72
CA CYS A 106 6.06 -18.31 -7.22
C CYS A 106 5.30 -17.33 -8.12
N ARG A 107 5.94 -16.20 -8.47
CA ARG A 107 5.31 -15.14 -9.30
C ARG A 107 4.99 -15.61 -10.71
N ASN A 108 5.87 -16.44 -11.27
CA ASN A 108 5.69 -17.00 -12.61
C ASN A 108 4.76 -18.22 -12.65
N GLY A 109 4.27 -18.70 -11.50
CA GLY A 109 3.44 -19.91 -11.43
C GLY A 109 4.20 -21.20 -11.74
N ASN A 110 5.53 -21.20 -11.57
CA ASN A 110 6.39 -22.35 -11.84
C ASN A 110 6.45 -23.36 -10.67
N ILE A 111 5.94 -22.98 -9.50
CA ILE A 111 5.86 -23.87 -8.33
C ILE A 111 4.59 -24.72 -8.41
N LYS A 112 4.76 -26.04 -8.29
CA LYS A 112 3.70 -27.05 -8.29
C LYS A 112 3.60 -27.73 -6.93
#